data_AF-A0A829GC64-F1
#
_entry.id   AF-A0A829GC64-F1
#
_cell.length_a   1.000
_cell.length_b   1.000
_cell.length_c   1.000
_cell.angle_alpha   90.00
_cell.angle_beta   90.00
_cell.angle_gamma   90.00
#
_symmetry.space_group_name_H-M   'P 1'
#
loop_
_entity.id
_entity.type
_entity.pdbx_description
1 polymer ?
#
loop_
_entity_poly.entity_id
_entity_poly.type
_entity_poly.pdbx_seq_one_letter_code
_entity_poly.pdbx_strand_id
1 'polypeptide(L)'
;DNQYELLRQMQDSLDRIETPVEQAAVISDALAMTASVLTEDNPATQLVTMVKKIQRDFAKSALPTDRASFESRARLFYFLEDFSRLLQLKRNFNNIISSQN
;
A
#
# COMPACT_ATOMS: atom_id res chain seq x y z
N ASP A 1 -17.77 -0.78 1.72
CA ASP A 1 -16.36 -0.82 2.15
C ASP A 1 -16.06 0.31 3.11
N ASN A 2 -15.64 -0.01 4.33
CA ASN A 2 -15.28 0.99 5.34
C ASN A 2 -13.77 1.26 5.23
N GLN A 3 -13.38 2.44 4.72
CA GLN A 3 -11.97 2.86 4.60
C GLN A 3 -11.23 2.80 5.95
N TYR A 4 -11.94 3.03 7.05
CA TYR A 4 -11.39 2.91 8.40
C TYR A 4 -10.98 1.48 8.76
N GLU A 5 -11.79 0.46 8.41
CA GLU A 5 -11.40 -0.94 8.64
C GLU A 5 -10.17 -1.32 7.81
N LEU A 6 -10.08 -0.81 6.58
CA LEU A 6 -8.93 -1.07 5.73
C LEU A 6 -7.65 -0.46 6.30
N LEU A 7 -7.73 0.75 6.86
CA LEU A 7 -6.60 1.36 7.58
C LEU A 7 -6.18 0.55 8.81
N ARG A 8 -7.13 0.00 9.58
CA ARG A 8 -6.84 -0.89 10.69
C ARG A 8 -6.15 -2.18 10.24
N GLN A 9 -6.62 -2.79 9.16
CA GLN A 9 -5.99 -4.00 8.57
C GLN A 9 -4.56 -3.73 8.09
N MET A 10 -4.32 -2.56 7.49
CA MET A 10 -2.99 -2.12 7.09
C MET A 10 -2.07 -1.95 8.31
N GLN A 11 -2.55 -1.32 9.38
CA GLN A 11 -1.78 -1.15 10.62
C GLN A 11 -1.44 -2.51 11.26
N ASP A 12 -2.43 -3.39 11.42
CA ASP A 12 -2.23 -4.74 11.96
C ASP A 12 -1.20 -5.55 11.15
N SER A 13 -1.16 -5.33 9.83
CA SER A 13 -0.19 -5.99 8.95
C SER A 13 1.22 -5.47 9.16
N LEU A 14 1.39 -4.14 9.34
CA LEU A 14 2.68 -3.52 9.63
C LEU A 14 3.24 -3.96 10.98
N ASP A 15 2.41 -3.97 12.03
CA ASP A 15 2.81 -4.33 13.40
C ASP A 15 3.34 -5.77 13.52
N ARG A 16 2.98 -6.63 12.56
CA ARG A 16 3.39 -8.04 12.52
C ARG A 16 4.61 -8.30 11.65
N ILE A 17 5.23 -7.29 11.04
CA ILE A 17 6.48 -7.46 10.28
C ILE A 17 7.63 -7.55 11.29
N GLU A 18 8.10 -8.77 11.52
CA GLU A 18 9.08 -9.07 12.57
C GLU A 18 10.53 -8.87 12.10
N THR A 19 10.79 -8.96 10.80
CA THR A 19 12.15 -8.85 10.23
C THR A 19 12.25 -7.62 9.34
N PRO A 20 13.35 -6.84 9.43
CA PRO A 20 13.62 -5.76 8.49
C PRO A 20 13.58 -6.29 7.05
N VAL A 21 12.65 -5.76 6.26
CA VAL A 21 12.55 -6.04 4.83
C VAL A 21 13.33 -4.97 4.07
N GLU A 22 14.04 -5.37 3.03
CA GLU A 22 14.80 -4.46 2.15
C GLU A 22 13.93 -3.31 1.62
N GLN A 23 12.63 -3.55 1.44
CA GLN A 23 11.65 -2.60 0.91
C GLN A 23 11.05 -1.67 1.97
N ALA A 24 11.48 -1.74 3.23
CA ALA A 24 10.90 -0.93 4.32
C ALA A 24 11.01 0.57 4.04
N ALA A 25 12.17 1.03 3.53
CA ALA A 25 12.39 2.44 3.22
C ALA A 25 11.44 2.94 2.13
N VAL A 26 11.34 2.24 0.99
CA VAL A 26 10.47 2.67 -0.12
C VAL A 26 8.99 2.66 0.26
N ILE A 27 8.59 1.79 1.19
CA ILE A 27 7.22 1.74 1.71
C ILE A 27 6.96 2.88 2.69
N SER A 28 7.92 3.21 3.55
CA SER A 28 7.84 4.38 4.44
C SER A 28 7.70 5.66 3.62
N ASP A 29 8.50 5.83 2.57
CA ASP A 29 8.41 6.96 1.65
C ASP A 29 7.05 7.02 0.95
N ALA A 30 6.53 5.87 0.52
CA ALA A 30 5.21 5.79 -0.11
C ALA A 30 4.06 6.18 0.84
N LEU A 31 4.15 5.77 2.11
CA LEU A 31 3.19 6.15 3.15
C LEU A 31 3.29 7.65 3.47
N ALA A 32 4.49 8.19 3.63
CA ALA A 32 4.72 9.61 3.88
C ALA A 32 4.22 10.48 2.71
N MET A 33 4.52 10.08 1.48
CA MET A 33 4.02 10.74 0.27
C MET A 33 2.49 10.68 0.20
N THR A 34 1.89 9.55 0.55
CA THR A 34 0.42 9.44 0.61
C THR A 34 -0.15 10.39 1.64
N ALA A 35 0.40 10.42 2.86
CA ALA A 35 -0.06 11.31 3.91
C ALA A 35 0.06 12.80 3.53
N SER A 36 1.07 13.17 2.73
CA SER A 36 1.29 14.56 2.33
C SER A 36 0.40 15.02 1.16
N VAL A 37 0.03 14.12 0.24
CA VAL A 37 -0.68 14.51 -0.99
C VAL A 37 -2.12 14.00 -1.09
N LEU A 38 -2.55 13.08 -0.22
CA LEU A 38 -3.91 12.52 -0.24
C LEU A 38 -4.92 13.56 0.27
N THR A 39 -5.37 14.42 -0.62
CA THR A 39 -6.40 15.45 -0.35
C THR A 39 -7.75 15.08 -0.97
N GLU A 40 -8.78 15.88 -0.71
CA GLU A 40 -10.11 15.67 -1.29
C GLU A 40 -10.06 15.63 -2.82
N ASP A 41 -9.43 16.63 -3.43
CA ASP A 41 -9.35 16.81 -4.90
C ASP A 41 -8.26 15.97 -5.59
N ASN A 42 -7.49 15.17 -4.83
CA ASN A 42 -6.46 14.31 -5.41
C ASN A 42 -7.05 12.93 -5.75
N PRO A 43 -7.10 12.53 -7.04
CA PRO A 43 -7.59 11.22 -7.45
C PRO A 43 -6.62 10.08 -7.10
N ALA A 44 -5.50 10.34 -6.44
CA ALA A 44 -4.50 9.36 -6.02
C ALA A 44 -3.86 8.55 -7.17
N THR A 45 -3.99 8.99 -8.44
CA THR A 45 -3.49 8.27 -9.63
C THR A 45 -1.98 7.99 -9.56
N GLN A 46 -1.20 8.99 -9.12
CA GLN A 46 0.24 8.83 -8.95
C GLN A 46 0.58 7.85 -7.82
N LEU A 47 -0.17 7.91 -6.71
CA LEU A 47 0.00 7.01 -5.57
C LEU A 47 -0.32 5.54 -5.95
N VAL A 48 -1.40 5.30 -6.70
CA VAL A 48 -1.74 3.97 -7.23
C VAL A 48 -0.63 3.44 -8.13
N THR A 49 -0.07 4.29 -8.99
CA THR A 49 1.03 3.92 -9.89
C THR A 49 2.29 3.56 -9.11
N MET A 50 2.61 4.34 -8.08
CA MET A 50 3.74 4.12 -7.17
C MET A 50 3.61 2.78 -6.43
N VAL A 51 2.47 2.51 -5.78
CA VAL A 51 2.26 1.24 -5.06
C VAL A 51 2.35 0.04 -5.99
N LYS A 52 1.75 0.12 -7.19
CA LYS A 52 1.88 -0.94 -8.20
C LYS A 52 3.32 -1.15 -8.66
N LYS A 53 4.15 -0.10 -8.69
CA LYS A 53 5.58 -0.23 -8.99
C LYS A 53 6.29 -0.99 -7.87
N ILE A 54 6.04 -0.62 -6.61
CA ILE A 54 6.60 -1.31 -5.43
C ILE A 54 6.22 -2.81 -5.46
N GLN A 55 4.95 -3.14 -5.71
CA GLN A 55 4.49 -4.53 -5.85
C GLN A 55 5.24 -5.30 -6.95
N ARG A 56 5.45 -4.68 -8.12
CA ARG A 56 6.20 -5.31 -9.23
C ARG A 56 7.67 -5.53 -8.89
N ASP A 57 8.32 -4.55 -8.28
CA ASP A 57 9.73 -4.66 -7.90
C ASP A 57 9.89 -5.72 -6.81
N PHE A 58 8.96 -5.76 -5.87
CA PHE A 58 8.88 -6.78 -4.84
C PHE A 58 8.65 -8.19 -5.39
N ALA A 59 7.82 -8.35 -6.42
CA ALA A 59 7.62 -9.64 -7.08
C ALA A 59 8.89 -10.17 -7.79
N LYS A 60 9.85 -9.28 -8.11
CA LYS A 60 11.12 -9.63 -8.76
C LYS A 60 12.27 -9.89 -7.79
N SER A 61 12.11 -9.59 -6.49
CA SER A 61 13.19 -9.75 -5.52
C SER A 61 13.48 -11.22 -5.22
N ALA A 62 14.72 -11.51 -4.81
CA ALA A 62 15.21 -12.86 -4.49
C ALA A 62 14.27 -13.60 -3.53
N LEU A 63 14.07 -14.90 -3.75
CA LEU A 63 13.19 -15.71 -2.91
C LEU A 63 13.66 -15.73 -1.44
N PRO A 64 12.75 -15.77 -0.46
CA PRO A 64 13.13 -15.90 0.94
C PRO A 64 13.87 -17.21 1.17
N THR A 65 14.94 -17.16 1.96
CA THR A 65 15.80 -18.31 2.24
C THR A 65 15.39 -19.07 3.51
N ASP A 66 14.54 -18.46 4.34
CA ASP A 66 14.10 -19.00 5.61
C ASP A 66 12.64 -18.62 5.89
N ARG A 67 12.05 -19.26 6.92
CA ARG A 67 10.63 -19.07 7.26
C ARG A 67 10.33 -17.64 7.74
N ALA A 68 11.19 -17.03 8.54
CA ALA A 68 10.95 -15.70 9.09
C ALA A 68 10.97 -14.64 7.97
N SER A 69 11.91 -14.76 7.03
CA SER A 69 11.94 -13.90 5.84
C SER A 69 10.74 -14.16 4.93
N PHE A 70 10.26 -15.40 4.79
CA PHE A 70 9.03 -15.70 4.05
C PHE A 70 7.79 -15.06 4.68
N GLU A 71 7.60 -15.20 5.99
CA GLU A 71 6.44 -14.64 6.69
C GLU A 71 6.45 -13.12 6.63
N SER A 72 7.61 -12.48 6.83
CA SER A 72 7.75 -11.03 6.67
C SER A 72 7.43 -10.58 5.24
N ARG A 73 7.85 -11.36 4.23
CA ARG A 73 7.53 -11.10 2.82
C ARG A 73 6.03 -11.23 2.53
N ALA A 74 5.38 -12.25 3.08
CA ALA A 74 3.94 -12.46 2.90
C ALA A 74 3.12 -11.33 3.53
N ARG A 75 3.48 -10.89 4.75
CA ARG A 75 2.82 -9.76 5.42
C ARG A 75 2.97 -8.45 4.64
N LEU A 76 4.17 -8.20 4.12
CA LEU A 76 4.41 -7.02 3.27
C LEU A 76 3.56 -7.05 2.00
N PHE A 77 3.38 -8.22 1.40
CA PHE A 77 2.50 -8.39 0.25
C PHE A 77 1.05 -8.05 0.59
N TYR A 78 0.50 -8.60 1.67
CA TYR A 78 -0.86 -8.30 2.13
C TYR A 78 -1.05 -6.80 2.41
N PHE A 79 -0.09 -6.19 3.10
CA PHE A 79 -0.09 -4.75 3.34
C PHE A 79 -0.14 -3.94 2.03
N LEU A 80 0.67 -4.30 1.02
CA LEU A 80 0.68 -3.58 -0.27
C LEU A 80 -0.63 -3.75 -1.05
N GLU A 81 -1.28 -4.91 -0.95
CA GLU A 81 -2.61 -5.13 -1.53
C GLU A 81 -3.67 -4.24 -0.86
N ASP A 82 -3.69 -4.20 0.47
CA ASP A 82 -4.63 -3.34 1.22
C ASP A 82 -4.37 -1.85 0.94
N PHE A 83 -3.10 -1.46 0.84
CA PHE A 83 -2.72 -0.10 0.49
C PHE A 83 -3.17 0.27 -0.94
N SER A 84 -2.95 -0.63 -1.91
CA SER A 84 -3.43 -0.45 -3.28
C SER A 84 -4.96 -0.32 -3.32
N ARG A 85 -5.68 -1.15 -2.55
CA ARG A 85 -7.14 -1.09 -2.43
C ARG A 85 -7.59 0.25 -1.86
N LEU A 86 -6.94 0.77 -0.82
CA LEU A 86 -7.27 2.06 -0.21
C LEU A 86 -7.18 3.19 -1.24
N LEU A 87 -6.07 3.26 -1.98
CA LEU A 87 -5.84 4.29 -2.98
C LEU A 87 -6.81 4.16 -4.16
N GLN A 88 -7.16 2.93 -4.56
CA GLN A 88 -8.17 2.69 -5.59
C GLN A 88 -9.57 3.12 -5.15
N LEU A 89 -9.96 2.86 -3.89
CA LEU A 89 -11.22 3.35 -3.34
C LEU A 89 -11.30 4.88 -3.38
N LYS A 90 -10.23 5.56 -2.97
CA LYS A 90 -10.14 7.04 -3.05
C LYS A 90 -10.26 7.55 -4.49
N ARG A 91 -9.56 6.91 -5.43
CA ARG A 91 -9.62 7.28 -6.85
C ARG A 91 -11.03 7.09 -7.42
N ASN A 92 -11.65 5.96 -7.14
CA ASN A 92 -12.98 5.63 -7.64
C ASN A 92 -14.02 6.62 -7.12
N PHE A 93 -13.93 7.00 -5.84
CA PHE A 93 -14.78 8.03 -5.24
C PHE A 93 -14.65 9.39 -5.95
N ASN A 94 -13.42 9.84 -6.20
CA ASN A 94 -13.16 11.06 -6.97
C ASN A 94 -13.77 11.00 -8.38
N ASN A 95 -13.54 9.91 -9.11
CA ASN A 95 -14.08 9.75 -10.47
C ASN A 95 -15.60 9.80 -10.51
N ILE A 96 -16.27 9.23 -9.49
CA ILE A 96 -17.73 9.28 -9.37
C ILE A 96 -18.19 10.72 -9.17
N ILE A 97 -17.60 11.46 -8.22
CA ILE A 97 -17.93 12.88 -7.99
C ILE A 97 -17.69 13.71 -9.25
N SER A 98 -16.54 13.56 -9.90
CA SER A 98 -16.21 14.30 -11.12
C SER A 98 -17.13 13.98 -12.31
N SER A 99 -17.78 12.82 -12.33
CA SER A 99 -18.74 12.45 -13.38
C SER A 99 -20.17 12.97 -13.15
N GLN A 100 -20.45 13.48 -11.95
CA GLN A 100 -21.75 14.03 -11.56
C GLN A 100 -21.83 15.56 -11.68
N ASN A 101 -20.69 16.22 -11.94
CA ASN A 101 -20.56 17.64 -12.20
C ASN A 101 -20.33 17.90 -13.70
#